data_AF-A0A969UD26-F1
#
_entry.id   AF-A0A969UD26-F1
#
_cell.length_a   1.000
_cell.length_b   1.000
_cell.length_c   1.000
_cell.angle_alpha   90.00
_cell.angle_beta   90.00
_cell.angle_gamma   90.00
#
_symmetry.space_group_name_H-M   'P 1'
#
loop_
_entity.id
_entity.type
_entity.pdbx_description
1 polymer ?
#
loop_
_entity_poly.entity_id
_entity_poly.type
_entity_poly.pdbx_seq_one_letter_code
_entity_poly.pdbx_strand_id
1 'polypeptide(L)'
;MVGLLIMFSALLVLVVLFLDLAKRAGFDGIQEWLSFYFKSPMYGKGLYPEHDLFIQLMKLKNTLRYMKGEELITHLGLDYYNLM
;
A
#
# COMPACT_ATOMS: atom_id res chain seq x y z
N MET A 1 -8.26 -14.65 -23.35
CA MET A 1 -8.56 -15.41 -22.10
C MET A 1 -7.29 -15.73 -21.31
N VAL A 2 -6.22 -16.26 -21.92
CA VAL A 2 -4.96 -16.60 -21.22
C VAL A 2 -4.24 -15.38 -20.61
N GLY A 3 -4.20 -14.23 -21.30
CA GLY A 3 -3.54 -13.03 -20.77
C GLY A 3 -4.15 -12.46 -19.48
N LEU A 4 -5.48 -12.52 -19.34
CA LEU A 4 -6.19 -12.04 -18.15
C LEU A 4 -5.91 -12.92 -16.92
N LEU A 5 -5.75 -14.24 -17.13
CA LEU A 5 -5.40 -15.18 -16.06
C LEU A 5 -4.00 -14.94 -15.51
N ILE A 6 -3.04 -14.60 -16.38
CA ILE A 6 -1.66 -14.30 -15.97
C ILE A 6 -1.59 -13.00 -15.15
N MET A 7 -2.37 -11.98 -15.53
CA MET A 7 -2.42 -10.72 -14.75
C MET A 7 -2.99 -10.94 -13.35
N PHE A 8 -4.03 -11.77 -13.24
CA PHE A 8 -4.65 -12.07 -11.95
C PHE A 8 -3.72 -12.88 -11.05
N SER A 9 -3.00 -13.88 -11.60
CA SER A 9 -2.04 -14.65 -10.81
C SER A 9 -0.88 -13.80 -10.30
N ALA A 10 -0.35 -12.88 -11.12
CA ALA A 10 0.71 -11.95 -10.70
C ALA A 10 0.27 -11.03 -9.57
N LEU A 11 -0.96 -10.49 -9.64
CA LEU A 11 -1.53 -9.65 -8.59
C LEU A 11 -1.70 -10.43 -7.27
N LEU A 12 -2.22 -11.65 -7.33
CA LEU A 12 -2.39 -12.50 -6.15
C LEU A 12 -1.05 -12.81 -5.47
N VAL A 13 -0.04 -13.17 -6.26
CA VAL A 13 1.32 -13.42 -5.75
C VAL A 13 1.86 -12.19 -5.03
N LEU A 14 1.67 -11.01 -5.59
CA LEU A 14 2.12 -9.76 -4.99
C LEU A 14 1.43 -9.50 -3.64
N VAL A 15 0.11 -9.69 -3.56
CA VAL A 15 -0.64 -9.52 -2.30
C VAL A 15 -0.17 -10.52 -1.23
N VAL A 16 0.04 -11.79 -1.60
CA VAL A 16 0.55 -12.81 -0.68
C VAL A 16 1.94 -12.46 -0.14
N LEU A 17 2.83 -11.97 -1.00
CA LEU A 17 4.16 -11.52 -0.59
C LEU A 17 4.10 -10.35 0.40
N PHE A 18 3.20 -9.39 0.18
CA PHE A 18 3.02 -8.27 1.12
C PHE A 18 2.39 -8.70 2.45
N LEU A 19 1.50 -9.69 2.45
CA LEU A 19 0.95 -10.25 3.68
C LEU A 19 2.03 -10.98 4.49
N ASP A 20 2.91 -11.74 3.83
CA ASP A 20 4.06 -12.38 4.50
C ASP A 20 5.03 -11.33 5.07
N LEU A 21 5.31 -10.25 4.32
CA LEU A 21 6.10 -9.12 4.79
C LEU A 21 5.47 -8.46 6.03
N ALA A 22 4.18 -8.16 5.99
CA ALA A 22 3.44 -7.55 7.10
C ALA A 22 3.56 -8.42 8.37
N LYS A 23 3.37 -9.74 8.22
CA LYS A 23 3.49 -10.69 9.31
C LYS A 23 4.91 -10.72 9.90
N ARG A 24 5.95 -10.70 9.06
CA ARG A 24 7.35 -10.65 9.51
C ARG A 24 7.72 -9.32 10.17
N ALA A 25 7.12 -8.23 9.71
CA ALA A 25 7.26 -6.90 10.31
C ALA A 25 6.46 -6.75 11.64
N GLY A 26 5.72 -7.79 12.06
CA GLY A 26 4.94 -7.76 13.29
C GLY A 26 3.65 -6.96 13.20
N PHE A 27 3.15 -6.69 11.99
CA PHE A 27 1.92 -5.92 11.80
C PHE A 27 0.70 -6.80 12.07
N ASP A 28 -0.29 -6.25 12.78
CA ASP A 28 -1.56 -6.90 13.07
C ASP A 28 -2.76 -6.03 12.64
N GLY A 29 -3.96 -6.60 12.73
CA GLY A 29 -5.19 -5.88 12.40
C GLY A 29 -5.37 -5.54 10.92
N ILE A 30 -6.08 -4.44 10.66
CA ILE A 30 -6.49 -4.02 9.32
C ILE A 30 -5.31 -3.37 8.59
N GLN A 31 -4.84 -4.00 7.53
CA GLN A 31 -3.73 -3.52 6.71
C GLN A 31 -4.23 -2.55 5.64
N GLU A 32 -4.64 -1.33 6.03
CA GLU A 32 -5.23 -0.34 5.10
C GLU A 32 -4.32 0.02 3.92
N TRP A 33 -3.00 -0.08 4.08
CA TRP A 33 -2.03 0.22 3.02
C TRP A 33 -2.06 -0.80 1.85
N LEU A 34 -2.63 -1.99 2.06
CA LEU A 34 -2.87 -2.97 0.99
C LEU A 34 -4.10 -2.64 0.14
N SER A 35 -4.92 -1.65 0.55
CA SER A 35 -6.13 -1.24 -0.17
C SER A 35 -5.88 -0.88 -1.63
N PHE A 36 -4.67 -0.46 -1.98
CA PHE A 36 -4.26 -0.19 -3.35
C PHE A 36 -4.51 -1.36 -4.33
N TYR A 37 -4.46 -2.60 -3.84
CA TYR A 37 -4.66 -3.80 -4.66
C TYR A 37 -6.12 -4.26 -4.73
N PHE A 38 -7.04 -3.63 -3.99
CA PHE A 38 -8.43 -4.07 -3.88
C PHE A 38 -9.40 -3.04 -4.45
N LYS A 39 -10.41 -3.53 -5.19
CA LYS A 39 -11.50 -2.67 -5.69
C LYS A 39 -12.32 -2.03 -4.55
N SER A 40 -12.45 -2.75 -3.43
CA SER A 40 -13.07 -2.26 -2.21
C SER A 40 -11.97 -2.14 -1.15
N PRO A 41 -11.60 -0.92 -0.75
CA PRO A 41 -10.49 -0.69 0.16
C PRO A 41 -10.76 -1.30 1.53
N MET A 42 -9.70 -1.66 2.24
CA MET A 42 -9.75 -2.05 3.64
C MET A 42 -9.79 -0.78 4.50
N TYR A 43 -10.68 -0.73 5.48
CA TYR A 43 -10.81 0.41 6.38
C TYR A 43 -11.29 -0.03 7.76
N GLY A 44 -10.90 0.71 8.79
CA GLY A 44 -11.41 0.54 10.15
C GLY A 44 -12.92 0.80 10.27
N LYS A 45 -13.58 0.14 11.22
CA LYS A 45 -15.01 0.35 11.49
C LYS A 45 -15.29 1.83 11.81
N GLY A 46 -16.22 2.44 11.07
CA GLY A 46 -16.61 3.84 11.25
C GLY A 46 -15.77 4.86 10.48
N LEU A 47 -14.75 4.41 9.72
CA LEU A 47 -13.97 5.28 8.83
C LEU A 47 -14.56 5.29 7.42
N TYR A 48 -14.32 6.38 6.69
CA TYR A 48 -14.68 6.46 5.27
C TYR A 48 -13.64 5.70 4.43
N PRO A 49 -14.06 4.83 3.50
CA PRO A 49 -13.14 4.14 2.60
C PRO A 49 -12.43 5.13 1.68
N GLU A 50 -11.10 5.14 1.73
CA GLU A 50 -10.29 5.93 0.79
C GLU A 50 -10.33 5.27 -0.60
N HIS A 51 -10.82 5.99 -1.62
CA HIS A 51 -10.94 5.50 -2.99
C HIS A 51 -9.95 6.18 -3.95
N ASP A 52 -9.21 7.20 -3.50
CA ASP A 52 -8.17 7.83 -4.30
C ASP A 52 -6.93 6.93 -4.41
N LEU A 53 -6.62 6.51 -5.64
CA LEU A 53 -5.49 5.64 -5.94
C LEU A 53 -4.12 6.26 -5.60
N PHE A 54 -3.97 7.58 -5.66
CA PHE A 54 -2.74 8.26 -5.30
C PHE A 54 -2.54 8.26 -3.79
N ILE A 55 -3.63 8.45 -3.02
CA ILE A 55 -3.58 8.38 -1.56
C ILE A 55 -3.29 6.94 -1.11
N GLN A 56 -3.93 5.94 -1.72
CA GLN A 56 -3.63 4.54 -1.44
C GLN A 56 -2.19 4.16 -1.80
N LEU A 57 -1.67 4.63 -2.94
CA LEU A 57 -0.27 4.42 -3.35
C LEU A 57 0.70 5.11 -2.38
N MET A 58 0.36 6.30 -1.90
CA MET A 58 1.14 7.00 -0.88
C MET A 58 1.18 6.20 0.43
N LYS A 59 0.03 5.69 0.90
CA LYS A 59 -0.04 4.81 2.08
C LYS A 59 0.87 3.59 1.90
N LEU A 60 0.79 2.90 0.75
CA LEU A 60 1.67 1.77 0.42
C LEU A 60 3.16 2.13 0.50
N LYS A 61 3.58 3.22 -0.16
CA LYS A 61 4.99 3.66 -0.16
C LYS A 61 5.47 4.06 1.24
N ASN A 62 4.66 4.84 1.95
CA ASN A 62 5.00 5.31 3.29
C ASN A 62 5.10 4.17 4.30
N THR A 63 4.24 3.16 4.19
CA THR A 63 4.36 1.96 5.03
C THR A 63 5.67 1.23 4.79
N LEU A 64 6.11 1.06 3.53
CA LEU A 64 7.39 0.42 3.22
C LEU A 64 8.59 1.25 3.70
N ARG A 65 8.53 2.58 3.54
CA ARG A 65 9.57 3.49 4.05
C ARG A 65 9.66 3.44 5.56
N TYR A 66 8.52 3.45 6.25
CA TYR A 66 8.44 3.26 7.69
C TYR A 66 9.09 1.94 8.14
N MET A 67 8.78 0.83 7.47
CA MET A 67 9.41 -0.47 7.75
C MET A 67 10.94 -0.45 7.58
N LYS A 68 11.45 0.36 6.64
CA LYS A 68 12.88 0.53 6.39
C LYS A 68 13.54 1.58 7.30
N GLY A 69 12.78 2.30 8.11
CA GLY A 69 13.27 3.44 8.90
C GLY A 69 13.60 4.68 8.06
N GLU A 70 13.03 4.79 6.86
CA GLU A 70 13.17 5.96 5.99
C GLU A 70 12.10 7.02 6.33
N GLU A 71 12.42 8.27 5.98
CA GLU A 71 11.52 9.40 6.14
C GLU A 71 10.29 9.26 5.23
N LEU A 72 9.10 9.59 5.77
CA LEU A 72 7.83 9.45 5.06
C LEU A 72 7.74 10.47 3.93
N ILE A 73 7.19 10.06 2.79
CA ILE A 73 6.91 10.99 1.69
C ILE A 73 5.71 11.83 2.11
N THR A 74 5.90 13.13 2.15
CA THR A 74 4.81 14.09 2.26
C THR A 74 4.65 14.74 0.89
N HIS A 75 3.43 14.83 0.37
CA HIS A 75 3.20 15.41 -0.97
C HIS A 75 3.32 16.94 -0.96
N LEU A 76 4.35 17.49 -0.32
CA LEU A 76 4.64 18.93 -0.28
C LEU A 76 5.23 19.42 -1.61
N GLY A 77 5.70 18.52 -2.49
CA GLY A 77 6.31 18.86 -3.77
C GLY A 77 7.71 19.47 -3.67
N LEU A 78 8.18 19.78 -2.46
CA LEU A 78 9.52 20.33 -2.17
C LEU A 78 10.58 19.24 -2.04
N ASP A 79 10.18 18.03 -1.66
CA ASP A 79 11.05 16.85 -1.50
C ASP A 79 11.76 16.44 -2.80
N TYR A 80 11.22 16.80 -3.97
CA TYR A 80 11.82 16.50 -5.28
C TYR A 80 13.05 17.35 -5.61
N TYR A 81 13.21 18.50 -4.94
CA TYR A 81 14.23 19.50 -5.25
C TYR A 81 15.31 19.63 -4.17
N ASN A 82 15.28 18.78 -3.13
CA ASN A 82 16.17 18.89 -1.95
C ASN A 82 16.19 20.32 -1.36
N LEU A 83 15.02 20.97 -1.32
CA LEU A 83 14.87 22.33 -0.76
C LEU A 83 14.61 22.31 0.76
N MET A 84 14.56 21.13 1.37
CA MET A 84 14.57 20.87 2.81
C MET A 84 15.62 19.81 3.14
#